data_AF-A0A9Q0VY10-F1
#
_entry.id   AF-A0A9Q0VY10-F1
#
_cell.length_a   1.000
_cell.length_b   1.000
_cell.length_c   1.000
_cell.angle_alpha   90.00
_cell.angle_beta   90.00
_cell.angle_gamma   90.00
#
_symmetry.space_group_name_H-M   'P 1'
#
loop_
_entity.id
_entity.type
_entity.pdbx_description
1 polymer ?
#
loop_
_entity_poly.entity_id
_entity_poly.type
_entity_poly.pdbx_seq_one_letter_code
_entity_poly.pdbx_strand_id
1 'polypeptide(L)' 'MATQAWVWTSLTVAVTVILTVVNANSEGDALFTLRKSLSDPDNVLQSWDPTLVNPCTWFHITCNQDNRVTRV' A
#
# COMPACT_ATOMS: atom_id res chain seq x y z
N MET A 1 4.80 6.83 38.57
CA MET A 1 5.05 7.94 37.61
C MET A 1 5.92 7.45 36.46
N ALA A 2 7.11 6.87 36.69
CA ALA A 2 7.97 6.35 35.63
C ALA A 2 7.33 5.21 34.79
N THR A 3 6.61 4.27 35.42
CA THR A 3 5.98 3.13 34.72
C THR A 3 4.90 3.52 33.72
N GLN A 4 4.18 4.61 33.99
CA GLN A 4 3.19 5.16 33.06
C GLN A 4 3.90 5.73 31.82
N ALA A 5 4.98 6.49 32.00
CA ALA A 5 5.75 7.04 30.89
C ALA A 5 6.24 5.95 29.92
N TRP A 6 6.75 4.82 30.43
CA TRP A 6 7.21 3.70 29.59
C TRP A 6 6.09 3.04 28.78
N VAL A 7 4.88 2.90 29.36
CA VAL A 7 3.72 2.34 28.64
C VAL A 7 3.29 3.27 27.51
N TRP A 8 3.22 4.57 27.77
CA TRP A 8 2.86 5.56 26.75
C TRP A 8 3.94 5.68 25.65
N THR A 9 5.23 5.61 25.99
CA THR A 9 6.30 5.59 24.98
C THR A 9 6.25 4.31 24.14
N SER A 10 6.00 3.15 24.74
CA SER A 10 5.87 1.90 23.98
C SER A 10 4.65 1.91 23.07
N LEU A 11 3.52 2.43 23.55
CA LEU A 11 2.30 2.57 22.76
C LEU A 11 2.50 3.53 21.59
N THR A 12 3.09 4.70 21.82
CA THR A 12 3.36 5.69 20.76
C THR A 12 4.33 5.16 19.71
N VAL A 13 5.39 4.45 20.11
CA VAL A 13 6.30 3.79 19.16
C VAL A 13 5.57 2.72 18.34
N ALA A 14 4.78 1.85 18.98
CA ALA A 14 4.01 0.83 18.27
C ALA A 14 3.02 1.44 17.28
N VAL A 15 2.27 2.48 17.68
CA VAL A 15 1.34 3.19 16.79
C VAL A 15 2.08 3.84 15.61
N THR A 16 3.21 4.50 15.86
CA THR A 16 3.99 5.16 14.80
C THR A 16 4.51 4.14 13.78
N VAL A 17 5.02 2.99 14.24
CA VAL A 17 5.46 1.89 13.37
C VAL A 17 4.29 1.35 12.54
N ILE A 18 3.13 1.11 13.15
CA ILE A 18 1.94 0.64 12.43
C ILE A 18 1.54 1.66 11.35
N LEU A 19 1.50 2.95 11.67
CA LEU A 19 1.11 3.99 10.71
C LEU A 19 2.07 4.07 9.51
N THR A 20 3.38 3.85 9.71
CA THR A 20 4.34 3.81 8.59
C THR A 20 4.13 2.62 7.64
N VAL A 21 3.56 1.52 8.14
CA VAL A 21 3.19 0.35 7.32
C VAL A 21 1.88 0.60 6.56
N VAL A 22 0.99 1.43 7.09
CA VAL A 22 -0.33 1.73 6.50
C VAL A 22 -0.30 2.97 5.60
N ASN A 23 0.83 3.25 4.95
CA ASN A 23 0.90 4.26 3.89
C ASN A 23 0.21 3.72 2.61
N ALA A 24 -1.09 3.49 2.71
CA ALA A 24 -1.91 2.95 1.64
C ALA A 24 -2.06 3.98 0.51
N ASN A 25 -1.56 3.63 -0.68
CA ASN A 25 -1.79 4.41 -1.87
C ASN A 25 -3.21 4.14 -2.37
N SER A 26 -4.06 5.17 -2.41
CA SER A 26 -5.46 5.03 -2.84
C SER A 26 -5.61 4.54 -4.28
N GLU A 27 -4.66 4.84 -5.17
CA GLU A 27 -4.63 4.30 -6.53
C GLU A 27 -4.29 2.80 -6.50
N GLY A 28 -3.37 2.39 -5.62
CA GLY A 28 -3.03 0.98 -5.41
C GLY A 28 -4.22 0.17 -4.85
N ASP A 29 -4.95 0.71 -3.87
CA ASP A 29 -6.13 0.05 -3.30
C ASP A 29 -7.26 -0.13 -4.34
N ALA A 30 -7.51 0.90 -5.15
CA ALA A 30 -8.50 0.85 -6.23
C ALA A 30 -8.13 -0.21 -7.28
N LEU A 31 -6.87 -0.25 -7.70
CA LEU A 31 -6.37 -1.24 -8.66
C LEU A 31 -6.37 -2.66 -8.08
N PHE A 32 -5.99 -2.83 -6.82
CA PHE A 32 -6.04 -4.15 -6.17
C PHE A 32 -7.48 -4.67 -6.04
N THR A 33 -8.44 -3.78 -5.78
CA THR A 33 -9.86 -4.11 -5.82
C THR A 33 -10.30 -4.53 -7.22
N LEU A 34 -9.85 -3.83 -8.27
CA LEU A 34 -10.10 -4.23 -9.66
C LEU A 34 -9.55 -5.63 -9.95
N ARG A 35 -8.28 -5.91 -9.60
CA ARG A 35 -7.68 -7.25 -9.75
C ARG A 35 -8.55 -8.33 -9.12
N LYS A 36 -9.03 -8.12 -7.90
CA LYS A 36 -9.89 -9.09 -7.19
C LYS A 36 -11.24 -9.33 -7.87
N SER A 37 -11.73 -8.37 -8.66
CA SER A 37 -12.97 -8.49 -9.40
C SER A 37 -12.82 -9.22 -10.75
N LEU A 38 -11.58 -9.42 -11.22
CA LEU A 38 -11.27 -10.05 -12.49
C LEU A 38 -10.82 -11.50 -12.28
N SER A 39 -11.22 -12.38 -13.21
CA SER A 39 -10.66 -13.73 -13.29
C SER A 39 -9.38 -13.68 -14.11
N ASP A 40 -8.23 -13.92 -13.47
CA ASP A 40 -6.89 -13.80 -14.06
C ASP A 40 -6.23 -15.19 -14.15
N PRO A 41 -6.64 -16.05 -15.11
CA PRO A 41 -6.13 -17.43 -15.21
C PRO A 41 -4.63 -17.50 -15.56
N ASP A 42 -4.11 -16.47 -16.23
CA ASP A 42 -2.73 -16.40 -16.71
C ASP A 42 -1.81 -15.60 -15.77
N ASN A 43 -2.33 -15.13 -14.62
CA ASN A 43 -1.59 -14.36 -13.62
C ASN A 43 -0.95 -13.06 -14.18
N VAL A 44 -1.61 -12.43 -15.15
CA VAL A 44 -1.13 -11.17 -15.78
C VAL A 44 -1.04 -10.04 -14.75
N LEU A 45 -1.95 -10.03 -13.77
CA LEU A 45 -2.02 -9.01 -12.71
C LEU A 45 -1.27 -9.42 -11.44
N GLN A 46 -0.41 -10.45 -11.50
CA GLN A 46 0.30 -10.98 -10.32
C GLN A 46 1.13 -9.91 -9.60
N SER A 47 1.75 -8.99 -10.35
CA SER A 47 2.59 -7.93 -9.81
C SER A 47 1.83 -6.85 -9.04
N TRP A 48 0.48 -6.85 -9.10
CA TRP A 48 -0.35 -5.85 -8.43
C TRP A 48 -0.45 -6.18 -6.94
N ASP A 49 0.61 -5.84 -6.21
CA ASP A 49 0.79 -6.12 -4.78
C ASP A 49 0.48 -4.87 -3.93
N PRO A 50 -0.60 -4.87 -3.13
CA PRO A 50 -1.04 -3.72 -2.34
C PRO A 50 -0.10 -3.37 -1.17
N THR A 51 0.89 -4.22 -0.87
CA THR A 51 1.90 -3.95 0.16
C THR A 51 3.01 -3.01 -0.34
N LEU A 52 3.10 -2.82 -1.66
CA LEU A 52 4.02 -1.86 -2.26
C LEU A 52 3.48 -0.44 -2.15
N VAL A 53 4.37 0.50 -1.83
CA VAL A 53 4.05 1.92 -1.60
C VAL A 53 3.47 2.61 -2.85
N ASN A 54 3.83 2.14 -4.05
CA ASN A 54 3.45 2.80 -5.30
C ASN A 54 3.08 1.78 -6.41
N PRO A 55 1.88 1.86 -7.00
CA PRO A 55 1.48 0.97 -8.09
C PRO A 55 2.23 1.20 -9.41
N CYS A 56 3.02 2.28 -9.55
CA CYS A 56 3.80 2.53 -10.77
C CYS A 56 4.85 1.46 -11.08
N THR A 57 5.18 0.59 -10.13
CA THR A 57 6.09 -0.55 -10.35
C THR A 57 5.36 -1.82 -10.78
N TRP A 58 4.02 -1.81 -10.81
CA TRP A 58 3.23 -2.95 -11.23
C TRP A 58 3.21 -3.04 -12.76
N PHE A 59 3.16 -4.26 -13.29
CA PHE A 59 2.99 -4.50 -14.72
C PHE A 59 1.67 -3.94 -15.23
N HIS A 60 1.71 -3.48 -16.48
CA HIS A 60 0.59 -2.85 -17.19
C HIS A 60 0.16 -1.48 -16.62
N ILE A 61 0.74 -1.02 -15.51
CA ILE A 61 0.50 0.33 -14.99
C ILE A 61 1.46 1.32 -15.64
N THR A 62 0.92 2.42 -16.16
CA THR A 62 1.71 3.57 -16.63
C THR A 62 1.43 4.79 -15.76
N CYS A 63 2.49 5.40 -15.24
CA CYS A 63 2.40 6.62 -14.44
C CYS A 63 2.97 7.84 -15.17
N ASN A 64 2.53 9.03 -14.73
CA ASN A 64 3.14 10.29 -15.13
C ASN A 64 4.40 10.61 -14.30
N GLN A 65 4.99 11.78 -14.53
CA GLN A 65 6.19 12.25 -13.83
C GLN A 65 5.97 12.48 -12.32
N ASP A 66 4.73 12.67 -11.90
CA ASP A 66 4.32 12.87 -10.50
C ASP A 66 3.96 11.55 -9.79
N ASN A 67 4.30 10.39 -10.39
CA ASN A 67 3.95 9.06 -9.86
C ASN A 67 2.44 8.82 -9.68
N ARG A 68 1.61 9.41 -10.55
CA ARG A 68 0.15 9.19 -10.60
C ARG A 68 -0.18 8.22 -11.72
N VAL A 69 -1.06 7.26 -11.47
CA VAL A 69 -1.53 6.32 -12.49
C VAL A 69 -2.31 7.06 -13.57
N THR A 70 -1.94 6.83 -14.84
CA THR A 70 -2.61 7.44 -16.01
C THR A 70 -3.18 6.42 -16.99
N ARG A 71 -2.72 5.17 -16.91
CA ARG A 71 -3.19 4.06 -17.75
C ARG A 71 -2.97 2.73 -17.04
N VAL A 72 -3.90 1.81 -17.32
CA VAL A 72 -3.97 0.42 -16.88
C VAL A 72 -4.13 -0.46 -18.11
#